data_AF-A0A7W8GAW2-F1
#
_entry.id   AF-A0A7W8GAW2-F1
#
_cell.length_a   1.000
_cell.length_b   1.000
_cell.length_c   1.000
_cell.angle_alpha   90.00
_cell.angle_beta   90.00
_cell.angle_gamma   90.00
#
_symmetry.space_group_name_H-M   'P 1'
#
loop_
_entity.id
_entity.type
_entity.pdbx_description
1 polymer ?
#
loop_
_entity_poly.entity_id
_entity_poly.type
_entity_poly.pdbx_seq_one_letter_code
_entity_poly.pdbx_strand_id
1 'polypeptide(L)'
;MLIENGILKAYDGDMKNVVIPEGVRVIAGNVEDSDRGKHLQGVKTDGVFYFPFNACDSIETVIMPDSVEEIGPKAFEHCKNLRSVKFSKNLKKIGLSAFLGCEKFTEITIPASVTTIEQWAFDLIDIANFKFEGTLEQWDKVELSDETFKAYPVVNCSDGNIIA
;
A
#
# COMPACT_ATOMS: atom_id res chain seq x y z
N MET A 1 -18.36 -4.66 -9.84
CA MET A 1 -17.47 -3.78 -9.07
C MET A 1 -18.31 -3.18 -7.95
N LEU A 2 -17.75 -2.95 -6.76
CA LEU A 2 -18.44 -2.29 -5.66
C LEU A 2 -17.64 -1.07 -5.20
N ILE A 3 -18.19 0.12 -5.44
CA ILE A 3 -17.64 1.40 -4.99
C ILE A 3 -18.74 2.16 -4.24
N GLU A 4 -18.47 2.54 -3.00
CA GLU A 4 -19.41 3.30 -2.17
C GLU A 4 -18.68 4.49 -1.55
N ASN A 5 -19.20 5.70 -1.77
CA ASN A 5 -18.63 6.95 -1.26
C ASN A 5 -17.12 7.13 -1.56
N GLY A 6 -16.68 6.67 -2.75
CA GLY A 6 -15.27 6.71 -3.15
C GLY A 6 -14.40 5.61 -2.55
N ILE A 7 -14.98 4.62 -1.87
CA ILE A 7 -14.27 3.47 -1.31
C ILE A 7 -14.46 2.26 -2.24
N LEU A 8 -13.36 1.76 -2.81
CA LEU A 8 -13.37 0.53 -3.60
C LEU A 8 -13.40 -0.69 -2.66
N LYS A 9 -14.54 -1.38 -2.61
CA LYS A 9 -14.81 -2.51 -1.73
C LYS A 9 -14.68 -3.87 -2.42
N ALA A 10 -14.94 -3.93 -3.72
CA ALA A 10 -14.73 -5.12 -4.55
C ALA A 10 -14.44 -4.73 -6.00
N TYR A 11 -13.56 -5.46 -6.66
CA TYR A 11 -13.17 -5.24 -8.05
C TYR A 11 -13.42 -6.49 -8.88
N ASP A 12 -14.00 -6.33 -10.07
CA ASP A 12 -14.32 -7.40 -11.01
C ASP A 12 -13.89 -7.06 -12.46
N GLY A 13 -12.94 -6.13 -12.60
CA GLY A 13 -12.32 -5.79 -13.88
C GLY A 13 -11.22 -6.78 -14.28
N ASP A 14 -10.28 -6.35 -15.15
CA ASP A 14 -9.10 -7.15 -15.48
C ASP A 14 -8.24 -7.35 -14.22
N MET A 15 -8.19 -8.60 -13.75
CA MET A 15 -7.45 -9.02 -12.55
C MET A 15 -5.97 -9.27 -12.84
N LYS A 16 -5.49 -9.06 -14.06
CA LYS A 16 -4.08 -9.08 -14.42
C LYS A 16 -3.48 -7.68 -14.45
N ASN A 17 -4.17 -6.74 -15.11
CA ASN A 17 -3.79 -5.34 -15.21
C ASN A 17 -4.90 -4.46 -14.63
N VAL A 18 -4.83 -4.24 -13.32
CA VAL A 18 -5.86 -3.51 -12.59
C VAL A 18 -5.74 -2.01 -12.87
N VAL A 19 -6.84 -1.39 -13.29
CA VAL A 19 -6.96 0.06 -13.41
C VAL A 19 -8.03 0.50 -12.43
N ILE A 20 -7.63 1.22 -11.38
CA ILE A 20 -8.56 1.73 -10.38
C ILE A 20 -9.36 2.89 -11.02
N PRO A 21 -10.70 2.91 -10.94
CA PRO A 21 -11.49 3.97 -11.55
C PRO A 21 -11.28 5.35 -10.90
N GLU A 22 -11.40 6.40 -11.71
CA GLU A 22 -11.46 7.80 -11.22
C GLU A 22 -12.56 7.98 -10.16
N GLY A 23 -12.29 8.84 -9.18
CA GLY A 23 -13.21 9.10 -8.06
C GLY A 23 -13.11 8.10 -6.92
N VAL A 24 -12.36 7.00 -7.07
CA VAL A 24 -11.92 6.18 -5.94
C VAL A 24 -10.90 6.98 -5.13
N ARG A 25 -11.21 7.18 -3.85
CA ARG A 25 -10.35 7.85 -2.86
C ARG A 25 -9.66 6.85 -1.93
N VAL A 26 -10.30 5.72 -1.64
CA VAL A 26 -9.76 4.70 -0.74
C VAL A 26 -9.88 3.34 -1.38
N ILE A 27 -8.80 2.57 -1.39
CA ILE A 27 -8.86 1.12 -1.66
C ILE A 27 -9.15 0.45 -0.32
N ALA A 28 -10.29 -0.23 -0.20
CA ALA A 28 -10.68 -0.82 1.07
C ALA A 28 -9.68 -1.89 1.52
N GLY A 29 -9.64 -2.05 2.84
CA GLY A 29 -8.84 -3.03 3.53
C GLY A 29 -9.35 -3.12 4.96
N ASN A 30 -9.13 -4.23 5.65
CA ASN A 30 -9.61 -4.41 7.01
C ASN A 30 -8.60 -5.20 7.85
N VAL A 31 -8.68 -5.05 9.16
CA VAL A 31 -7.82 -5.71 10.14
C VAL A 31 -8.67 -6.67 10.95
N GLU A 32 -8.21 -7.90 11.12
CA GLU A 32 -8.87 -8.85 12.02
C GLU A 32 -8.62 -8.41 13.47
N ASP A 33 -9.52 -8.76 14.40
CA ASP A 33 -9.43 -8.31 15.80
C ASP A 33 -8.10 -8.72 16.48
N SER A 34 -7.46 -9.79 16.02
CA SER A 34 -6.13 -10.23 16.48
C SER A 34 -5.01 -9.22 16.18
N ASP A 35 -5.18 -8.37 15.19
CA ASP A 35 -4.17 -7.41 14.74
C ASP A 35 -4.23 -6.10 15.54
N ARG A 36 -5.34 -5.83 16.27
CA ARG A 36 -5.60 -4.57 17.00
C ARG A 36 -4.74 -4.37 18.26
N GLY A 37 -3.84 -5.31 18.58
CA GLY A 37 -3.07 -5.34 19.81
C GLY A 37 -1.91 -4.34 19.92
N LYS A 38 -1.49 -3.66 18.84
CA LYS A 38 -0.39 -2.69 18.89
C LYS A 38 -0.62 -1.54 17.87
N HIS A 39 -0.95 -0.36 18.37
CA HIS A 39 -0.90 0.93 17.65
C HIS A 39 -1.76 1.14 16.38
N LEU A 40 -2.66 0.24 16.01
CA LEU A 40 -3.52 0.43 14.84
C LEU A 40 -4.79 1.23 15.16
N GLN A 41 -4.86 2.48 14.70
CA GLN A 41 -6.14 3.18 14.56
C GLN A 41 -6.87 2.63 13.31
N GLY A 42 -7.34 1.39 13.40
CA GLY A 42 -8.18 0.81 12.35
C GLY A 42 -9.46 1.63 12.19
N VAL A 43 -9.83 1.90 10.94
CA VAL A 43 -11.10 2.54 10.59
C VAL A 43 -12.23 1.69 11.16
N LYS A 44 -13.12 2.30 11.95
CA LYS A 44 -14.30 1.65 12.51
C LYS A 44 -15.20 1.20 11.36
N THR A 45 -15.26 -0.11 11.09
CA THR A 45 -16.09 -0.68 10.02
C THR A 45 -17.47 -1.05 10.53
N ASP A 46 -18.42 -1.20 9.60
CA ASP A 46 -19.80 -1.63 9.80
C ASP A 46 -19.94 -3.13 10.15
N GLY A 47 -18.82 -3.80 10.44
CA GLY A 47 -18.76 -5.25 10.68
C GLY A 47 -18.57 -6.07 9.40
N VAL A 48 -18.46 -5.45 8.22
CA VAL A 48 -18.17 -6.13 6.96
C VAL A 48 -16.71 -5.93 6.56
N PHE A 49 -16.02 -7.03 6.28
CA PHE A 49 -14.62 -7.03 5.86
C PHE A 49 -14.52 -6.95 4.34
N TYR A 50 -13.73 -6.00 3.83
CA TYR A 50 -13.51 -5.80 2.40
C TYR A 50 -12.02 -5.91 2.09
N PHE A 51 -11.70 -6.82 1.18
CA PHE A 51 -10.35 -7.13 0.75
C PHE A 51 -10.34 -7.26 -0.79
N PRO A 52 -10.42 -6.15 -1.53
CA PRO A 52 -10.70 -6.17 -2.96
C PRO A 52 -9.67 -6.95 -3.78
N PHE A 53 -8.44 -7.11 -3.28
CA PHE A 53 -7.35 -7.79 -3.97
C PHE A 53 -6.55 -8.78 -3.11
N ASN A 54 -6.93 -9.08 -1.87
CA ASN A 54 -6.16 -9.97 -0.99
C ASN A 54 -5.98 -11.38 -1.61
N ALA A 55 -4.76 -11.91 -1.48
CA ALA A 55 -4.31 -13.20 -2.03
C ALA A 55 -4.60 -13.36 -3.53
N CYS A 56 -4.68 -12.27 -4.29
CA CYS A 56 -5.01 -12.31 -5.69
C CYS A 56 -3.75 -12.52 -6.55
N ASP A 57 -3.38 -13.79 -6.73
CA ASP A 57 -2.20 -14.18 -7.49
C ASP A 57 -2.29 -13.86 -8.99
N SER A 58 -3.44 -13.46 -9.54
CA SER A 58 -3.52 -13.08 -10.96
C SER A 58 -3.00 -11.67 -11.24
N ILE A 59 -2.96 -10.78 -10.23
CA ILE A 59 -2.62 -9.37 -10.42
C ILE A 59 -1.13 -9.26 -10.68
N GLU A 60 -0.79 -8.57 -11.75
CA GLU A 60 0.59 -8.27 -12.13
C GLU A 60 0.91 -6.78 -12.05
N THR A 61 -0.06 -5.94 -12.42
CA THR A 61 0.09 -4.49 -12.42
C THR A 61 -1.14 -3.78 -11.87
N VAL A 62 -0.93 -2.65 -11.18
CA VAL A 62 -2.00 -1.77 -10.68
C VAL A 62 -1.71 -0.33 -11.10
N ILE A 63 -2.71 0.37 -11.62
CA ILE A 63 -2.67 1.80 -11.92
C ILE A 63 -3.71 2.52 -11.09
N MET A 64 -3.26 3.44 -10.22
CA MET A 64 -4.13 4.27 -9.39
C MET A 64 -4.30 5.67 -10.03
N PRO A 65 -5.52 6.22 -10.07
CA PRO A 65 -5.74 7.61 -10.44
C PRO A 65 -5.31 8.54 -9.29
N ASP A 66 -5.09 9.81 -9.61
CA ASP A 66 -4.67 10.83 -8.64
C ASP A 66 -5.73 11.10 -7.55
N SER A 67 -6.95 10.57 -7.68
CA SER A 67 -7.98 10.68 -6.65
C SER A 67 -7.73 9.77 -5.44
N VAL A 68 -6.91 8.72 -5.57
CA VAL A 68 -6.64 7.79 -4.47
C VAL A 68 -5.75 8.47 -3.42
N GLU A 69 -6.22 8.50 -2.18
CA GLU A 69 -5.57 9.12 -1.02
C GLU A 69 -5.10 8.06 -0.01
N GLU A 70 -5.72 6.88 0.04
CA GLU A 70 -5.42 5.82 1.01
C GLU A 70 -5.51 4.40 0.42
N ILE A 71 -4.55 3.56 0.80
CA ILE A 71 -4.61 2.11 0.61
C ILE A 71 -4.84 1.47 1.97
N GLY A 72 -5.98 0.79 2.12
CA GLY A 72 -6.39 0.18 3.37
C GLY A 72 -5.55 -1.05 3.78
N PRO A 73 -5.72 -1.52 5.02
CA PRO A 73 -5.02 -2.69 5.54
C PRO A 73 -5.22 -3.95 4.70
N LYS A 74 -4.14 -4.69 4.43
CA LYS A 74 -4.14 -5.96 3.68
C LYS A 74 -4.75 -5.90 2.28
N ALA A 75 -4.91 -4.69 1.71
CA ALA A 75 -5.62 -4.49 0.43
C ALA A 75 -5.05 -5.34 -0.72
N PHE A 76 -3.72 -5.50 -0.78
CA PHE A 76 -2.99 -6.32 -1.75
C PHE A 76 -2.08 -7.36 -1.07
N GLU A 77 -2.37 -7.75 0.17
CA GLU A 77 -1.60 -8.77 0.88
C GLU A 77 -1.61 -10.08 0.07
N HIS A 78 -0.44 -10.71 -0.06
CA HIS A 78 -0.20 -11.95 -0.81
C HIS A 78 -0.60 -11.93 -2.29
N CYS A 79 -0.62 -10.77 -2.95
CA CYS A 79 -0.64 -10.69 -4.41
C CYS A 79 0.72 -11.10 -5.00
N LYS A 80 1.04 -12.40 -5.04
CA LYS A 80 2.41 -12.86 -5.28
C LYS A 80 2.96 -12.55 -6.67
N ASN A 81 2.11 -12.27 -7.65
CA ASN A 81 2.55 -11.89 -9.00
C ASN A 81 2.58 -10.38 -9.24
N LEU A 82 2.14 -9.57 -8.26
CA LEU A 82 2.15 -8.11 -8.35
C LEU A 82 3.60 -7.62 -8.38
N ARG A 83 3.98 -6.99 -9.48
CA ARG A 83 5.36 -6.54 -9.74
C ARG A 83 5.48 -5.05 -10.02
N SER A 84 4.36 -4.36 -10.25
CA SER A 84 4.37 -2.93 -10.56
C SER A 84 3.09 -2.25 -10.09
N VAL A 85 3.25 -1.13 -9.40
CA VAL A 85 2.15 -0.26 -8.97
C VAL A 85 2.51 1.15 -9.38
N LYS A 86 1.62 1.79 -10.15
CA LYS A 86 1.65 3.24 -10.33
C LYS A 86 0.74 3.86 -9.27
N PHE A 87 1.36 4.42 -8.23
CA PHE A 87 0.64 5.10 -7.15
C PHE A 87 0.05 6.44 -7.60
N SER A 88 -0.98 6.85 -6.87
CA SER A 88 -1.51 8.22 -6.94
C SER A 88 -0.50 9.22 -6.42
N LYS A 89 -0.34 10.36 -7.10
CA LYS A 89 0.50 11.47 -6.61
C LYS A 89 -0.04 12.14 -5.33
N ASN A 90 -1.29 11.84 -4.96
CA ASN A 90 -1.95 12.36 -3.78
C ASN A 90 -2.05 11.33 -2.65
N LEU A 91 -1.49 10.13 -2.83
CA LEU A 91 -1.51 9.07 -1.84
C LEU A 91 -0.87 9.56 -0.54
N LYS A 92 -1.60 9.45 0.58
CA LYS A 92 -1.16 9.87 1.91
C LYS A 92 -0.76 8.71 2.80
N LYS A 93 -1.48 7.59 2.69
CA LYS A 93 -1.38 6.48 3.63
C LYS A 93 -1.31 5.12 2.94
N ILE A 94 -0.40 4.29 3.42
CA ILE A 94 -0.29 2.87 3.08
C ILE A 94 -0.52 2.06 4.36
N GLY A 95 -1.62 1.31 4.40
CA GLY A 95 -2.10 0.62 5.60
C GLY A 95 -1.34 -0.66 5.95
N LEU A 96 -1.66 -1.20 7.14
CA LEU A 96 -1.05 -2.40 7.71
C LEU A 96 -1.02 -3.53 6.68
N SER A 97 0.15 -4.14 6.48
CA SER A 97 0.33 -5.28 5.58
C SER A 97 -0.21 -5.07 4.15
N ALA A 98 -0.39 -3.82 3.70
CA ALA A 98 -1.07 -3.53 2.44
C ALA A 98 -0.47 -4.28 1.23
N PHE A 99 0.84 -4.53 1.23
CA PHE A 99 1.57 -5.30 0.22
C PHE A 99 2.38 -6.46 0.83
N LEU A 100 2.05 -6.93 2.04
CA LEU A 100 2.75 -8.04 2.69
C LEU A 100 2.81 -9.25 1.74
N GLY A 101 4.00 -9.80 1.50
CA GLY A 101 4.18 -10.99 0.64
C GLY A 101 3.94 -10.76 -0.85
N CYS A 102 4.00 -9.52 -1.33
CA CYS A 102 4.13 -9.21 -2.76
C CYS A 102 5.58 -9.46 -3.24
N GLU A 103 5.94 -10.72 -3.45
CA GLU A 103 7.34 -11.16 -3.62
C GLU A 103 7.99 -10.81 -4.98
N LYS A 104 7.24 -10.23 -5.94
CA LYS A 104 7.73 -10.02 -7.31
C LYS A 104 8.17 -8.59 -7.62
N PHE A 105 8.09 -7.66 -6.67
CA PHE A 105 8.63 -6.32 -6.88
C PHE A 105 10.15 -6.35 -6.96
N THR A 106 10.71 -5.81 -8.04
CA THR A 106 12.15 -5.54 -8.16
C THR A 106 12.50 -4.10 -7.78
N GLU A 107 11.52 -3.20 -7.89
CA GLU A 107 11.57 -1.80 -7.52
C GLU A 107 10.17 -1.35 -7.11
N ILE A 108 10.09 -0.46 -6.13
CA ILE A 108 8.87 0.25 -5.77
C ILE A 108 9.19 1.71 -5.51
N THR A 109 8.37 2.61 -6.07
CA THR A 109 8.54 4.06 -5.95
C THR A 109 7.36 4.65 -5.21
N ILE A 110 7.61 5.10 -3.98
CA ILE A 110 6.60 5.70 -3.11
C ILE A 110 6.53 7.21 -3.38
N PRO A 111 5.34 7.78 -3.63
CA PRO A 111 5.24 9.19 -3.94
C PRO A 111 5.53 10.07 -2.72
N ALA A 112 6.08 11.26 -2.97
CA ALA A 112 6.48 12.24 -1.93
C ALA A 112 5.30 12.71 -1.05
N SER A 113 4.06 12.45 -1.48
CA SER A 113 2.85 12.78 -0.77
C SER A 113 2.55 11.85 0.41
N VAL A 114 3.18 10.68 0.47
CA VAL A 114 2.98 9.69 1.54
C VAL A 114 3.56 10.22 2.83
N THR A 115 2.75 10.24 3.88
CA THR A 115 3.13 10.69 5.22
C THR A 115 3.06 9.57 6.25
N THR A 116 2.41 8.44 5.92
CA THR A 116 2.23 7.32 6.85
C THR A 116 2.36 5.99 6.12
N ILE A 117 3.22 5.12 6.65
CA ILE A 117 3.35 3.71 6.23
C ILE A 117 3.22 2.86 7.48
N GLU A 118 2.18 2.02 7.51
CA GLU A 118 1.87 1.19 8.68
C GLU A 118 2.69 -0.11 8.71
N GLN A 119 2.62 -0.80 9.85
CA GLN A 119 3.40 -2.00 10.14
C GLN A 119 3.26 -3.07 9.04
N TRP A 120 4.36 -3.74 8.72
CA TRP A 120 4.47 -4.81 7.72
C TRP A 120 3.97 -4.47 6.30
N ALA A 121 3.70 -3.19 5.99
CA ALA A 121 3.13 -2.80 4.69
C ALA A 121 3.90 -3.36 3.50
N PHE A 122 5.22 -3.49 3.63
CA PHE A 122 6.13 -4.03 2.62
C PHE A 122 6.96 -5.20 3.13
N ASP A 123 6.53 -5.90 4.19
CA ASP A 123 7.25 -7.08 4.66
C ASP A 123 7.17 -8.22 3.63
N LEU A 124 8.21 -9.08 3.63
CA LEU A 124 8.44 -10.15 2.65
C LEU A 124 8.55 -9.68 1.19
N ILE A 125 8.73 -8.38 0.97
CA ILE A 125 9.14 -7.84 -0.32
C ILE A 125 10.68 -7.79 -0.34
N ASP A 126 11.28 -8.62 -1.19
CA ASP A 126 12.73 -8.63 -1.41
C ASP A 126 13.10 -7.58 -2.48
N ILE A 127 13.13 -6.32 -2.06
CA ILE A 127 13.46 -5.20 -2.94
C ILE A 127 14.93 -4.83 -2.84
N ALA A 128 15.62 -4.89 -3.98
CA ALA A 128 16.94 -4.31 -4.13
C ALA A 128 16.89 -2.76 -4.15
N ASN A 129 15.76 -2.17 -4.58
CA ASN A 129 15.60 -0.73 -4.73
C ASN A 129 14.24 -0.26 -4.19
N PHE A 130 14.22 0.32 -2.98
CA PHE A 130 13.09 1.11 -2.49
C PHE A 130 13.34 2.58 -2.83
N LYS A 131 12.42 3.22 -3.53
CA LYS A 131 12.51 4.64 -3.90
C LYS A 131 11.43 5.43 -3.20
N PHE A 132 11.78 6.65 -2.81
CA PHE A 132 10.85 7.66 -2.35
C PHE A 132 11.04 8.90 -3.21
N GLU A 133 9.97 9.42 -3.82
CA GLU A 133 10.08 10.57 -4.74
C GLU A 133 10.47 11.87 -4.03
N GLY A 134 10.27 11.95 -2.71
CA GLY A 134 10.56 13.14 -1.91
C GLY A 134 12.04 13.29 -1.53
N THR A 135 12.33 14.29 -0.71
CA THR A 135 13.65 14.51 -0.12
C THR A 135 13.86 13.69 1.15
N LEU A 136 15.10 13.59 1.62
CA LEU A 136 15.46 13.05 2.93
C LEU A 136 14.67 13.74 4.06
N GLU A 137 14.52 15.08 4.00
CA GLU A 137 13.75 15.84 5.00
C GLU A 137 12.26 15.48 5.00
N GLN A 138 11.70 15.12 3.83
CA GLN A 138 10.33 14.64 3.74
C GLN A 138 10.22 13.20 4.27
N TRP A 139 11.20 12.35 3.99
CA TRP A 139 11.25 10.98 4.49
C TRP A 139 11.33 10.94 6.03
N ASP A 140 12.15 11.80 6.64
CA ASP A 140 12.28 11.90 8.10
C ASP A 140 10.96 12.27 8.82
N LYS A 141 9.98 12.79 8.07
CA LYS A 141 8.64 13.13 8.57
C LYS A 141 7.61 12.04 8.28
N VAL A 142 7.96 10.98 7.57
CA VAL A 142 7.07 9.85 7.33
C VAL A 142 6.92 9.06 8.63
N GLU A 143 5.69 8.91 9.07
CA GLU A 143 5.35 8.08 10.22
C GLU A 143 5.45 6.60 9.81
N LEU A 144 6.51 5.95 10.29
CA LEU A 144 6.72 4.50 10.15
C LEU A 144 6.28 3.82 11.45
N SER A 145 5.47 2.78 11.35
CA SER A 145 5.21 1.90 12.49
C SER A 145 6.38 0.95 12.71
N ASP A 146 6.50 0.39 13.92
CA ASP A 146 7.46 -0.68 14.20
C ASP A 146 7.31 -1.81 13.17
N GLU A 147 8.44 -2.36 12.70
CA GLU A 147 8.48 -3.48 11.75
C GLU A 147 7.85 -3.17 10.38
N THR A 148 7.83 -1.91 9.94
CA THR A 148 7.39 -1.55 8.57
C THR A 148 8.18 -2.31 7.49
N PHE A 149 9.49 -2.48 7.72
CA PHE A 149 10.39 -3.25 6.86
C PHE A 149 11.16 -4.29 7.67
N LYS A 150 11.24 -5.53 7.18
CA LYS A 150 12.01 -6.62 7.84
C LYS A 150 13.52 -6.50 7.69
N ALA A 151 13.99 -5.90 6.59
CA ALA A 151 15.42 -5.82 6.26
C ALA A 151 15.99 -4.40 6.35
N TYR A 152 15.21 -3.41 6.79
CA TYR A 152 15.62 -1.99 6.85
C TYR A 152 16.27 -1.54 5.53
N PRO A 153 15.52 -1.46 4.42
CA PRO A 153 16.07 -1.21 3.11
C PRO A 153 16.71 0.18 3.03
N VAL A 154 17.63 0.32 2.08
CA VAL A 154 18.07 1.64 1.64
C VAL A 154 16.93 2.30 0.87
N VAL A 155 16.45 3.43 1.38
CA VAL A 155 15.48 4.31 0.74
C VAL A 155 16.25 5.32 -0.08
N ASN A 156 16.02 5.28 -1.40
CA ASN A 156 16.60 6.22 -2.34
C ASN A 156 15.64 7.41 -2.50
N CYS A 157 15.97 8.51 -1.85
CA CYS A 157 15.26 9.79 -1.97
C CYS A 157 15.82 10.60 -3.15
N SER A 158 15.14 11.68 -3.52
CA SER A 158 15.55 12.56 -4.63
C SER A 158 16.89 13.29 -4.41
N ASP A 159 17.31 13.48 -3.16
CA ASP A 159 18.49 14.24 -2.75
C ASP A 159 19.49 13.42 -1.92
N GLY A 160 19.28 12.10 -1.79
CA GLY A 160 20.21 11.20 -1.11
C GLY A 160 19.57 9.89 -0.67
N ASN A 161 20.33 9.09 0.07
CA ASN A 161 19.90 7.77 0.54
C ASN A 161 19.90 7.70 2.07
N ILE A 162 18.94 6.97 2.64
CA ILE A 162 18.83 6.70 4.07
C ILE A 162 18.43 5.24 4.32
N ILE A 163 18.81 4.68 5.47
CA ILE A 163 18.33 3.37 5.92
C ILE A 163 17.04 3.61 6.70
N ALA A 164 15.95 2.99 6.27
CA ALA A 164 14.65 3.05 6.96
C ALA A 164 14.68 2.34 8.33
#